data_AF-A0A3D6C976-F1
#
_entry.id   AF-A0A3D6C976-F1
#
_cell.length_a   1.000
_cell.length_b   1.000
_cell.length_c   1.000
_cell.angle_alpha   90.00
_cell.angle_beta   90.00
_cell.angle_gamma   90.00
#
_symmetry.space_group_name_H-M   'P 1'
#
loop_
_entity.id
_entity.type
_entity.pdbx_description
1 polymer ?
#
loop_
_entity_poly.entity_id
_entity_poly.type
_entity_poly.pdbx_seq_one_letter_code
_entity_poly.pdbx_strand_id
1 'polypeptide(L)'
;MAWDPEKYREKREKVLGVKKRGLSFGTLTVVVAGVILLGMVSLGAPGAISYMKTRHLDDAIFKMADNQVWPTSLVAQIGEIHGVSGTSLDTHNTRLVVTFDRRHTGPDAVNALFSRHGIAATLLNQVSHRQRMVTIEAEKEAEGETP
;
A
#
# COMPACT_ATOMS: atom_id res chain seq x y z
N MET A 1 -43.84 -7.39 41.05
CA MET A 1 -42.39 -7.45 41.34
C MET A 1 -41.69 -7.97 40.11
N ALA A 2 -40.76 -7.21 39.54
CA ALA A 2 -39.98 -7.65 38.38
C ALA A 2 -39.01 -8.75 38.81
N TRP A 3 -38.93 -9.83 38.03
CA TRP A 3 -38.02 -10.94 38.27
C TRP A 3 -36.58 -10.49 38.00
N ASP A 4 -35.75 -10.47 39.05
CA ASP A 4 -34.33 -10.11 38.95
C ASP A 4 -33.46 -11.38 39.06
N PRO A 5 -32.89 -11.86 37.93
CA PRO A 5 -32.09 -13.07 37.91
C PRO A 5 -30.78 -12.97 38.71
N GLU A 6 -30.25 -11.76 38.94
CA GLU A 6 -28.98 -11.58 39.66
C GLU A 6 -29.14 -11.80 41.17
N LYS A 7 -30.23 -11.30 41.74
CA LYS A 7 -30.58 -11.49 43.16
C LYS A 7 -30.68 -12.98 43.56
N TYR A 8 -31.23 -13.82 42.67
CA TYR A 8 -31.34 -15.26 42.92
C TYR A 8 -30.03 -16.01 42.66
N ARG A 9 -29.14 -15.49 41.81
CA ARG A 9 -27.77 -16.01 41.64
C ARG A 9 -26.96 -15.82 42.92
N GLU A 10 -26.95 -14.61 43.47
CA GLU A 10 -26.21 -14.29 44.70
C GLU A 10 -26.66 -15.13 45.90
N LYS A 11 -27.97 -15.33 46.06
CA LYS A 11 -28.51 -16.18 47.14
C LYS A 11 -28.07 -17.63 46.99
N ARG A 12 -28.03 -18.17 45.76
CA ARG A 12 -27.55 -19.54 45.49
C ARG A 12 -26.05 -19.69 45.75
N GLU A 13 -25.25 -18.72 45.33
CA GLU A 13 -23.79 -18.73 45.56
C GLU A 13 -23.42 -18.61 47.04
N LYS A 14 -24.19 -17.83 47.81
CA LYS A 14 -24.02 -17.72 49.27
C LYS A 14 -24.34 -19.01 50.00
N VAL A 15 -25.40 -19.73 49.59
CA VAL A 15 -25.80 -21.01 50.19
C VAL A 15 -24.85 -22.14 49.81
N LEU A 16 -24.37 -22.16 48.56
CA LEU A 16 -23.48 -23.19 48.05
C LEU A 16 -22.00 -22.97 48.42
N GLY A 17 -21.65 -21.84 49.03
CA GLY A 17 -20.27 -21.51 49.44
C GLY A 17 -19.28 -21.33 48.28
N VAL A 18 -19.76 -21.37 47.04
CA VAL A 18 -18.95 -21.28 45.83
C VAL A 18 -19.36 -20.04 45.03
N LYS A 19 -18.45 -19.09 44.92
CA LYS A 19 -18.62 -17.87 44.11
C LYS A 19 -18.18 -18.19 42.67
N LYS A 20 -19.08 -18.13 41.68
CA LYS A 20 -18.71 -18.37 40.27
C LYS A 20 -17.88 -17.18 39.76
N ARG A 21 -16.55 -17.30 39.80
CA ARG A 21 -15.58 -16.33 39.23
C ARG A 21 -15.45 -16.40 37.70
N GLY A 22 -16.49 -16.82 36.98
CA GLY A 22 -16.43 -17.01 35.53
C GLY A 22 -16.84 -15.74 34.78
N LEU A 23 -16.17 -15.45 33.66
CA LEU A 23 -16.69 -14.53 32.66
C LEU A 23 -18.08 -15.02 32.22
N SER A 24 -19.04 -14.10 32.06
CA SER A 24 -20.33 -14.46 31.48
C SER A 24 -20.14 -14.91 30.02
N PHE A 25 -20.98 -15.85 29.56
CA PHE A 25 -20.95 -16.28 28.16
C PHE A 25 -21.15 -15.12 27.18
N GLY A 26 -21.95 -14.12 27.57
CA GLY A 26 -22.13 -12.87 26.81
C GLY A 26 -20.84 -12.07 26.68
N THR A 27 -20.09 -11.94 27.77
CA THR A 27 -18.78 -11.26 27.75
C THR A 27 -17.79 -12.02 26.87
N LEU A 28 -17.75 -13.35 26.97
CA LEU A 28 -16.86 -14.18 26.14
C LEU A 28 -17.20 -14.07 24.65
N THR A 29 -18.47 -14.14 24.29
CA THR A 29 -18.93 -14.02 22.90
C THR A 29 -18.63 -12.65 22.29
N VAL A 30 -18.82 -11.57 23.05
CA VAL A 30 -18.45 -10.21 22.60
C VAL A 30 -16.95 -10.09 22.35
N VAL A 31 -16.11 -10.65 23.23
CA VAL A 31 -14.64 -10.63 23.06
C VAL A 31 -14.25 -11.42 21.81
N VAL A 32 -14.78 -12.64 21.64
CA VAL A 32 -14.48 -13.48 20.47
C VAL A 32 -14.95 -12.80 19.17
N ALA A 33 -16.15 -12.24 19.15
CA ALA A 33 -16.65 -11.49 18.00
C ALA A 33 -15.76 -10.28 17.67
N GLY A 34 -15.30 -9.56 18.70
CA GLY A 34 -14.37 -8.43 18.54
C GLY A 34 -13.04 -8.86 17.91
N VAL A 35 -12.46 -9.98 18.36
CA VAL A 35 -11.23 -10.55 17.78
C VAL A 35 -11.43 -10.92 16.32
N ILE A 36 -12.54 -11.58 15.98
CA ILE A 36 -12.85 -11.98 14.60
C ILE A 36 -12.98 -10.73 13.70
N LEU A 37 -13.72 -9.71 14.14
CA LEU A 37 -13.89 -8.48 13.37
C LEU A 37 -12.57 -7.74 13.17
N LEU A 38 -11.75 -7.61 14.22
CA LEU A 38 -10.43 -7.00 14.14
C LEU A 38 -9.50 -7.78 13.19
N GLY A 39 -9.50 -9.12 13.28
CA GLY A 39 -8.75 -9.97 12.37
C GLY A 39 -9.18 -9.76 10.92
N MET A 40 -10.48 -9.69 10.65
CA MET A 40 -11.00 -9.48 9.30
C MET A 40 -10.62 -8.11 8.73
N VAL A 41 -10.68 -7.05 9.54
CA VAL A 41 -10.23 -5.70 9.12
C VAL A 41 -8.74 -5.68 8.81
N SER A 42 -7.91 -6.33 9.63
CA SER A 42 -6.45 -6.40 9.40
C SER A 42 -6.08 -7.11 8.09
N LEU A 43 -6.86 -8.11 7.67
CA LEU A 43 -6.63 -8.85 6.44
C LEU A 43 -7.12 -8.08 5.20
N GLY A 44 -8.30 -7.46 5.26
CA GLY A 44 -8.95 -6.85 4.09
C GLY A 44 -8.56 -5.40 3.81
N ALA A 45 -8.33 -4.60 4.86
CA ALA A 45 -8.14 -3.16 4.69
C ALA A 45 -6.87 -2.77 3.90
N PRO A 46 -5.68 -3.40 4.10
CA PRO A 46 -4.47 -2.98 3.42
C PRO A 46 -4.58 -3.04 1.89
N GLY A 47 -5.18 -4.11 1.35
CA GLY A 47 -5.36 -4.31 -0.09
C GLY A 47 -6.29 -3.28 -0.72
N ALA A 48 -7.43 -3.00 -0.09
CA ALA A 48 -8.39 -2.01 -0.58
C ALA A 48 -7.80 -0.58 -0.56
N ILE A 49 -7.06 -0.23 0.49
CA ILE A 49 -6.38 1.07 0.61
C ILE A 49 -5.30 1.21 -0.47
N SER A 50 -4.48 0.17 -0.67
CA SER A 50 -3.46 0.14 -1.72
C SER A 50 -4.07 0.30 -3.12
N TYR A 51 -5.18 -0.39 -3.40
CA TYR A 51 -5.89 -0.28 -4.68
C TYR A 51 -6.39 1.15 -4.94
N MET A 52 -7.05 1.76 -3.96
CA MET A 52 -7.57 3.12 -4.12
C MET A 52 -6.48 4.16 -4.36
N LYS A 53 -5.29 3.96 -3.75
CA LYS A 53 -4.14 4.85 -3.90
C LYS A 53 -3.41 4.67 -5.23
N THR A 54 -3.31 3.43 -5.73
CA THR A 54 -2.49 3.10 -6.91
C THR A 54 -3.24 3.04 -8.23
N ARG A 55 -4.58 2.94 -8.22
CA ARG A 55 -5.39 2.74 -9.44
C ARG A 55 -5.19 3.78 -10.54
N HIS A 56 -4.82 5.01 -10.17
CA HIS A 56 -4.60 6.11 -11.13
C HIS A 56 -3.12 6.35 -11.42
N LEU A 57 -2.22 5.62 -10.77
CA LEU A 57 -0.79 5.78 -10.96
C LEU A 57 -0.32 4.99 -12.19
N ASP A 58 0.45 5.66 -13.04
CA ASP A 58 1.22 5.08 -14.13
C ASP A 58 2.71 5.33 -13.90
N ASP A 59 3.53 4.41 -14.38
CA ASP A 59 4.98 4.51 -14.40
C ASP A 59 5.44 4.75 -15.84
N ALA A 60 6.14 5.85 -16.08
CA ALA A 60 6.85 6.12 -17.32
C ALA A 60 8.34 5.83 -17.13
N ILE A 61 8.91 5.04 -18.05
CA ILE A 61 10.32 4.66 -18.03
C ILE A 61 11.06 5.41 -19.13
N PHE A 62 12.02 6.23 -18.73
CA PHE A 62 12.84 7.02 -19.63
C PHE A 62 14.28 6.53 -19.66
N LYS A 63 14.93 6.76 -20.79
CA LYS A 63 16.35 6.51 -21.00
C LYS A 63 16.96 7.69 -21.78
N MET A 64 18.15 8.14 -21.38
CA MET A 64 18.89 9.12 -22.18
C MET A 64 19.49 8.45 -23.42
N ALA A 65 19.57 9.18 -24.53
CA ALA A 65 20.03 8.67 -25.83
C ALA A 65 21.38 7.94 -25.73
N ASP A 66 22.32 8.49 -24.96
CA ASP A 66 23.68 7.96 -24.83
C ASP A 66 23.88 6.99 -23.67
N ASN A 67 22.79 6.48 -23.07
CA ASN A 67 22.86 5.60 -21.89
C ASN A 67 23.62 6.22 -20.70
N GLN A 68 23.62 7.55 -20.62
CA GLN A 68 24.27 8.30 -19.56
C GLN A 68 23.54 8.15 -18.23
N VAL A 69 24.22 8.52 -17.15
CA VAL A 69 23.66 8.55 -15.79
C VAL A 69 22.81 9.79 -15.59
N TRP A 70 21.60 9.61 -15.08
CA TRP A 70 20.68 10.72 -14.82
C TRP A 70 21.25 11.69 -13.75
N PRO A 71 21.28 13.00 -14.02
CA PRO A 71 21.67 13.99 -13.02
C PRO A 71 20.67 14.01 -11.86
N THR A 72 21.15 13.89 -10.62
CA THR A 72 20.30 13.88 -9.41
C THR A 72 19.48 15.16 -9.24
N SER A 73 20.03 16.29 -9.66
CA SER A 73 19.33 17.59 -9.65
C SER A 73 18.11 17.60 -10.58
N LEU A 74 18.21 16.96 -11.75
CA LEU A 74 17.10 16.84 -12.69
C LEU A 74 16.03 15.90 -12.13
N VAL A 75 16.44 14.76 -11.57
CA VAL A 75 15.52 13.79 -10.96
C VAL A 75 14.73 14.45 -9.82
N ALA A 76 15.37 15.27 -8.99
CA ALA A 76 14.69 16.04 -7.95
C ALA A 76 13.66 17.02 -8.53
N GLN A 77 14.00 17.75 -9.59
CA GLN A 77 13.06 18.68 -10.24
C GLN A 77 11.86 17.96 -10.88
N ILE A 78 12.04 16.76 -11.40
CA ILE A 78 10.92 15.96 -11.93
C ILE A 78 9.97 15.58 -10.78
N GLY A 79 10.51 15.28 -9.60
CA GLY A 79 9.72 15.03 -8.39
C GLY A 79 8.88 16.22 -7.93
N GLU A 80 9.20 17.45 -8.34
CA GLU A 80 8.45 18.66 -8.00
C GLU A 80 7.29 18.95 -8.98
N ILE A 81 7.19 18.20 -10.10
CA ILE A 81 6.11 18.37 -11.07
C ILE A 81 4.77 17.99 -10.41
N HIS A 82 3.78 18.88 -10.51
CA HIS A 82 2.44 18.60 -10.01
C HIS A 82 1.87 17.33 -10.65
N GLY A 83 1.45 16.38 -9.82
CA GLY A 83 0.93 15.07 -10.25
C GLY A 83 1.98 13.96 -10.32
N VAL A 84 3.27 14.26 -10.17
CA VAL A 84 4.29 13.22 -9.96
C VAL A 84 4.23 12.74 -8.52
N SER A 85 4.13 11.43 -8.33
CA SER A 85 4.09 10.78 -7.01
C SER A 85 5.47 10.26 -6.58
N GLY A 86 6.40 10.07 -7.51
CA GLY A 86 7.74 9.60 -7.19
C GLY A 86 8.62 9.43 -8.42
N THR A 87 9.93 9.36 -8.17
CA THR A 87 10.96 9.11 -9.16
C THR A 87 11.92 8.06 -8.61
N SER A 88 12.27 7.06 -9.39
CA SER A 88 13.27 6.05 -9.02
C SER A 88 14.24 5.79 -10.16
N LEU A 89 15.49 5.52 -9.82
CA LEU A 89 16.51 5.12 -10.76
C LEU A 89 16.73 3.60 -10.68
N ASP A 90 17.12 3.03 -11.81
CA ASP A 90 17.69 1.67 -11.88
C ASP A 90 19.05 1.61 -11.14
N THR A 91 19.51 0.41 -10.78
CA THR A 91 20.81 0.10 -10.17
C THR A 91 21.99 0.76 -10.89
N HIS A 92 21.91 0.91 -12.22
CA HIS A 92 22.93 1.57 -13.03
C HIS A 92 22.69 3.06 -13.27
N ASN A 93 21.63 3.64 -12.71
CA ASN A 93 21.19 5.03 -12.90
C ASN A 93 21.02 5.48 -14.36
N THR A 94 20.83 4.55 -15.29
CA THR A 94 20.65 4.84 -16.73
C THR A 94 19.17 4.90 -17.14
N ARG A 95 18.30 4.25 -16.37
CA ARG A 95 16.85 4.29 -16.55
C ARG A 95 16.22 5.08 -15.42
N LEU A 96 15.36 6.02 -15.78
CA LEU A 96 14.55 6.80 -14.86
C LEU A 96 13.11 6.30 -14.95
N VAL A 97 12.55 5.90 -13.82
CA VAL A 97 11.13 5.59 -13.69
C VAL A 97 10.46 6.74 -12.97
N VAL A 98 9.44 7.31 -13.59
CA VAL A 98 8.61 8.39 -13.04
C VAL A 98 7.22 7.85 -12.80
N THR A 99 6.79 7.83 -11.55
CA THR A 99 5.43 7.45 -11.14
C THR A 99 4.58 8.70 -11.05
N PHE A 100 3.45 8.74 -11.75
CA PHE A 100 2.58 9.90 -11.80
C PHE A 100 1.09 9.54 -11.79
N ASP A 101 0.25 10.45 -11.31
CA ASP A 101 -1.20 10.34 -11.42
C ASP A 101 -1.64 10.79 -12.81
N ARG A 102 -2.13 9.84 -13.62
CA ARG A 102 -2.58 10.06 -15.00
C ARG A 102 -3.70 11.10 -15.14
N ARG A 103 -4.37 11.47 -14.04
CA ARG A 103 -5.44 12.48 -14.04
C ARG A 103 -4.90 13.90 -13.98
N HIS A 104 -3.66 14.08 -13.55
CA HIS A 104 -3.08 15.41 -13.29
C HIS A 104 -1.87 15.71 -14.17
N THR A 105 -1.13 14.69 -14.58
CA THR A 105 0.07 14.85 -15.41
C THR A 105 0.33 13.61 -16.26
N GLY A 106 1.31 13.72 -17.15
CA GLY A 106 1.70 12.65 -18.06
C GLY A 106 3.16 12.78 -18.51
N PRO A 107 3.62 11.84 -19.35
CA PRO A 107 4.99 11.83 -19.87
C PRO A 107 5.37 13.13 -20.59
N ASP A 108 4.39 13.82 -21.19
CA ASP A 108 4.59 15.08 -21.91
C ASP A 108 5.10 16.20 -21.02
N ALA A 109 4.65 16.28 -19.76
CA ALA A 109 5.12 17.28 -18.81
C ALA A 109 6.60 17.05 -18.43
N VAL A 110 6.99 15.78 -18.33
CA VAL A 110 8.37 15.37 -18.06
C VAL A 110 9.24 15.63 -19.30
N ASN A 111 8.76 15.29 -20.50
CA ASN A 111 9.42 15.58 -21.76
C ASN A 111 9.64 17.08 -21.97
N ALA A 112 8.67 17.92 -21.63
CA ALA A 112 8.82 19.37 -21.68
C ALA A 112 9.93 19.88 -20.74
N LEU A 113 10.12 19.23 -19.58
CA LEU A 113 11.25 19.51 -18.69
C LEU A 113 12.58 19.09 -19.35
N PHE A 114 12.65 17.90 -19.96
CA PHE A 114 13.85 17.48 -20.69
C PHE A 114 14.21 18.45 -21.83
N SER A 115 13.24 18.91 -22.60
CA SER A 115 13.47 19.88 -23.68
C SER A 115 14.01 21.21 -23.15
N ARG A 116 13.53 21.69 -21.99
CA ARG A 116 14.04 22.92 -21.35
C ARG A 116 15.50 22.81 -20.91
N HIS A 117 15.94 21.61 -20.55
CA HIS A 117 17.33 21.34 -20.16
C HIS A 117 18.20 20.84 -21.31
N GLY A 118 17.67 20.76 -22.54
CA GLY A 118 18.42 20.26 -23.71
C GLY A 118 18.77 18.78 -23.62
N ILE A 119 17.99 17.99 -22.86
CA ILE A 119 18.25 16.57 -22.65
C ILE A 119 17.49 15.73 -23.68
N ALA A 120 18.24 14.92 -24.44
CA ALA A 120 17.67 13.94 -25.34
C ALA A 120 17.32 12.65 -24.58
N ALA A 121 16.08 12.58 -24.09
CA ALA A 121 15.52 11.40 -23.46
C ALA A 121 14.47 10.73 -24.34
N THR A 122 14.40 9.41 -24.29
CA THR A 122 13.41 8.59 -24.98
C THR A 122 12.53 7.89 -23.95
N LEU A 123 11.22 7.95 -24.14
CA LEU A 123 10.27 7.13 -23.39
C LEU A 123 10.37 5.69 -23.90
N LEU A 124 10.82 4.78 -23.04
CA LEU A 124 10.91 3.36 -23.35
C LEU A 124 9.56 2.66 -23.21
N ASN A 125 8.83 2.99 -22.14
CA ASN A 125 7.56 2.35 -21.84
C ASN A 125 6.71 3.21 -20.90
N GLN A 126 5.40 3.02 -20.96
CA GLN A 126 4.43 3.53 -19.99
C GLN A 126 3.50 2.39 -19.60
N VAL A 127 3.48 2.07 -18.31
CA VAL A 127 2.68 0.95 -17.78
C VAL A 127 1.96 1.37 -16.51
N SER A 128 0.89 0.67 -16.15
CA SER A 128 0.25 0.91 -14.87
C SER A 128 1.21 0.57 -13.72
N HIS A 129 1.25 1.42 -12.70
CA HIS A 129 2.13 1.23 -11.55
C HIS A 129 1.89 -0.14 -10.89
N ARG A 130 0.63 -0.54 -10.81
CA ARG A 130 0.23 -1.85 -10.28
C ARG A 130 0.82 -3.01 -11.08
N GLN A 131 0.72 -2.96 -12.41
CA GLN A 131 1.26 -4.02 -13.26
C GLN A 131 2.76 -4.13 -13.08
N ARG A 132 3.47 -3.01 -13.01
CA ARG A 132 4.91 -3.00 -12.74
C ARG A 132 5.26 -3.62 -11.40
N MET A 133 4.54 -3.28 -10.34
CA MET A 133 4.75 -3.86 -9.00
C MET A 133 4.55 -5.38 -9.00
N VAL A 134 3.50 -5.87 -9.69
CA VAL A 134 3.26 -7.32 -9.85
C VAL A 134 4.39 -7.99 -10.63
N THR A 135 4.88 -7.37 -11.70
CA THR A 135 6.04 -7.90 -12.46
C THR A 135 7.29 -7.98 -11.60
N ILE A 136 7.60 -6.93 -10.83
CA ILE A 136 8.78 -6.91 -9.94
C ILE A 136 8.67 -7.97 -8.84
N GLU A 137 7.48 -8.18 -8.28
CA GLU A 137 7.25 -9.20 -7.27
C GLU A 137 7.43 -10.61 -7.84
N ALA A 138 6.86 -10.87 -9.02
CA ALA A 138 7.04 -12.14 -9.72
C ALA A 138 8.50 -12.41 -10.12
N GLU A 139 9.24 -11.38 -10.52
CA GLU A 139 10.69 -11.49 -10.82
C GLU A 139 11.49 -11.87 -9.56
N LYS A 140 11.18 -11.26 -8.41
CA LYS A 140 11.84 -11.58 -7.13
C LYS A 140 11.52 -13.00 -6.64
N GLU A 141 10.27 -13.44 -6.80
CA GLU A 141 9.88 -14.81 -6.47
C GLU A 141 10.65 -15.81 -7.34
N ALA A 142 10.76 -15.56 -8.65
CA ALA A 142 11.50 -16.41 -9.56
C ALA A 142 13.02 -16.44 -9.27
N GLU A 143 13.63 -15.32 -8.89
CA GLU A 143 15.04 -15.24 -8.47
C GLU A 143 15.30 -15.95 -7.14
N GLY A 144 14.32 -16.01 -6.24
CA GLY A 144 14.39 -16.75 -4.98
C GLY A 144 14.22 -18.26 -5.12
N GLU A 145 13.67 -18.73 -6.24
CA GLU A 145 13.40 -20.15 -6.52
C GLU A 145 14.53 -20.88 -7.27
N THR A 146 15.60 -20.18 -7.67
CA THR A 146 16.79 -20.84 -8.23
C THR A 146 17.69 -21.42 -7.12
N PRO A 147 17.92 -22.75 -7.07
CA PRO A 147 18.73 -23.44 -6.04
C PRO A 147 20.25 -23.27 -6.20
#